data_AF-A0A968MST1-F1
#
_entry.id   AF-A0A968MST1-F1
#
_cell.length_a   1.000
_cell.length_b   1.000
_cell.length_c   1.000
_cell.angle_alpha   90.00
_cell.angle_beta   90.00
_cell.angle_gamma   90.00
#
_symmetry.space_group_name_H-M   'P 1'
#
loop_
_entity.id
_entity.type
_entity.pdbx_description
1 polymer ?
#
loop_
_entity_poly.entity_id
_entity_poly.type
_entity_poly.pdbx_seq_one_letter_code
_entity_poly.pdbx_strand_id
1 'polypeptide(L)'
;MQKKWKEIGPVPQRLSDKIWKRFRSACDKFFDRKNNHFSTIDSSYEENLKKKEELIQQIENYSFSSNVEENLNKLKEFQRDWAGIGFVPIDAKNTIQEKYRNALNKKFDALKIDEDKKNIIKFRSRLDNMSRKNNSDYKVLQERDRFVTRLKQLENDIVLWENNIGFCEIEKRRYNDCRGETKN
;
A
#
# COMPACT_ATOMS: atom_id res chain seq x y z
N MET A 1 25.44 -9.65 -28.73
CA MET A 1 25.21 -10.47 -29.93
C MET A 1 25.71 -9.82 -31.22
N GLN A 2 25.30 -8.59 -31.57
CA GLN A 2 25.86 -7.89 -32.76
C GLN A 2 27.38 -7.64 -32.72
N LYS A 3 27.97 -7.43 -31.53
CA LYS A 3 29.43 -7.30 -31.36
C LYS A 3 30.21 -8.57 -31.75
N LYS A 4 29.69 -9.76 -31.40
CA LYS A 4 30.32 -11.05 -31.71
C LYS A 4 30.32 -11.40 -33.20
N TRP A 5 29.40 -10.83 -33.99
CA TRP A 5 29.36 -11.01 -35.45
C TRP A 5 30.49 -10.23 -36.15
N LYS A 6 30.95 -9.11 -35.57
CA LYS A 6 32.03 -8.29 -36.14
C LYS A 6 33.44 -8.85 -35.88
N GLU A 7 33.58 -9.82 -34.97
CA GLU A 7 34.86 -10.45 -34.60
C GLU A 7 35.25 -11.64 -35.49
N ILE A 8 34.31 -12.19 -36.26
CA ILE A 8 34.57 -13.34 -37.12
C ILE A 8 35.19 -12.80 -38.42
N GLY A 9 36.43 -13.20 -38.71
CA GLY A 9 37.24 -12.72 -39.84
C GLY A 9 36.60 -12.90 -41.24
N PRO A 10 37.26 -12.42 -42.31
CA PRO A 10 36.65 -12.20 -43.61
C PRO A 10 36.19 -13.50 -44.29
N VAL A 11 34.87 -13.69 -44.32
CA VAL A 11 34.17 -14.69 -45.15
C VAL A 11 34.01 -14.13 -46.57
N PRO A 12 34.09 -14.95 -47.65
CA PRO A 12 33.89 -14.48 -49.01
C PRO A 12 32.64 -13.58 -49.15
N GLN A 13 32.82 -12.38 -49.72
CA GLN A 13 31.84 -11.28 -49.69
C GLN A 13 30.42 -11.73 -50.09
N ARG A 14 30.31 -12.58 -51.12
CA ARG A 14 29.04 -13.13 -51.62
C ARG A 14 28.26 -13.97 -50.61
N LEU A 15 28.93 -14.76 -49.77
CA LEU A 15 28.31 -15.59 -48.74
C LEU A 15 28.03 -14.76 -47.47
N SER A 16 28.95 -13.87 -47.12
CA SER A 16 28.83 -12.96 -45.99
C SER A 16 27.59 -12.06 -46.12
N ASP A 17 27.36 -11.45 -47.29
CA ASP A 17 26.21 -10.57 -47.53
C ASP A 17 24.88 -11.31 -47.43
N LYS A 18 24.81 -12.55 -47.92
CA LYS A 18 23.60 -13.38 -47.85
C LYS A 18 23.27 -13.78 -46.42
N ILE A 19 24.27 -14.18 -45.64
CA ILE A 19 24.07 -14.55 -44.23
C ILE A 19 23.76 -13.31 -43.38
N TRP A 20 24.42 -12.18 -43.64
CA TRP A 20 24.16 -10.92 -42.95
C TRP A 20 22.75 -10.39 -43.22
N LYS A 21 22.27 -10.41 -44.47
CA LYS A 21 20.89 -10.05 -44.81
C LYS A 21 19.87 -10.96 -44.12
N ARG A 22 20.13 -12.28 -44.06
CA ARG A 22 19.27 -13.24 -43.34
C ARG A 22 19.27 -12.98 -41.84
N PHE A 23 20.43 -12.75 -41.24
CA PHE A 23 20.57 -12.46 -39.81
C PHE A 23 19.87 -11.16 -39.44
N ARG A 24 20.12 -10.08 -40.18
CA ARG A 24 19.47 -8.78 -39.95
C ARG A 24 17.96 -8.89 -40.11
N SER A 25 17.45 -9.52 -41.17
CA SER A 25 16.01 -9.73 -41.35
C SER A 25 15.37 -10.54 -40.21
N ALA A 26 16.07 -11.53 -39.65
CA ALA A 26 15.59 -12.27 -38.49
C ALA A 26 15.61 -11.43 -37.20
N CYS A 27 16.66 -10.61 -37.00
CA CYS A 27 16.72 -9.66 -35.90
C CYS A 27 15.61 -8.62 -35.99
N ASP A 28 15.42 -8.00 -37.15
CA ASP A 28 14.39 -6.98 -37.36
C ASP A 28 13.00 -7.55 -37.05
N LYS A 29 12.68 -8.74 -37.57
CA LYS A 29 11.41 -9.44 -37.23
C LYS A 29 11.24 -9.70 -35.74
N PHE A 30 12.32 -10.01 -35.01
CA PHE A 30 12.26 -10.21 -33.55
C PHE A 30 12.03 -8.89 -32.82
N PHE A 31 12.75 -7.84 -33.19
CA PHE A 31 12.61 -6.52 -32.56
C PHE A 31 11.26 -5.88 -32.89
N ASP A 32 10.74 -6.03 -34.10
CA ASP A 32 9.39 -5.57 -34.48
C ASP A 32 8.32 -6.26 -33.64
N ARG A 33 8.39 -7.59 -33.49
CA ARG A 33 7.47 -8.35 -32.63
C ARG A 33 7.58 -7.93 -31.17
N LYS A 34 8.80 -7.72 -30.69
CA LYS A 34 9.05 -7.24 -29.33
C LYS A 34 8.43 -5.86 -29.13
N ASN A 35 8.72 -4.91 -30.00
CA ASN A 35 8.18 -3.55 -29.91
C ASN A 35 6.66 -3.57 -29.97
N ASN A 36 6.05 -4.28 -30.91
CA ASN A 36 4.59 -4.39 -30.99
C ASN A 36 3.97 -4.99 -29.72
N HIS A 37 4.62 -5.97 -29.10
CA HIS A 37 4.17 -6.52 -27.83
C HIS A 37 4.22 -5.49 -26.70
N PHE A 38 5.33 -4.76 -26.56
CA PHE A 38 5.44 -3.70 -25.56
C PHE A 38 4.47 -2.54 -25.83
N SER A 39 4.31 -2.11 -27.08
CA SER A 39 3.34 -1.06 -27.45
C SER A 39 1.90 -1.46 -27.15
N THR A 40 1.54 -2.74 -27.31
CA THR A 40 0.21 -3.24 -26.95
C THR A 40 0.00 -3.21 -25.44
N ILE A 41 1.02 -3.58 -24.67
CA ILE A 41 1.01 -3.52 -23.20
C ILE A 41 0.89 -2.07 -22.73
N ASP A 42 1.69 -1.17 -23.29
CA ASP A 42 1.67 0.25 -22.93
C ASP A 42 0.31 0.87 -23.24
N SER A 43 -0.26 0.56 -24.41
CA SER A 43 -1.63 0.98 -24.76
C SER A 43 -2.68 0.45 -23.77
N SER A 44 -2.55 -0.80 -23.30
CA SER A 44 -3.46 -1.34 -22.29
C SER A 44 -3.31 -0.63 -20.94
N TYR A 45 -2.08 -0.27 -20.56
CA TYR A 45 -1.82 0.48 -19.34
C TYR A 45 -2.37 1.90 -19.41
N GLU A 46 -2.26 2.57 -20.56
CA GLU A 46 -2.88 3.88 -20.79
C GLU A 46 -4.42 3.81 -20.72
N GLU A 47 -5.04 2.76 -21.26
CA GLU A 47 -6.49 2.55 -21.14
C GLU A 47 -6.89 2.34 -19.67
N ASN A 48 -6.12 1.55 -18.91
CA ASN A 48 -6.34 1.37 -17.49
C ASN A 48 -6.15 2.67 -16.70
N LEU A 49 -5.19 3.52 -17.10
CA LEU A 49 -4.98 4.82 -16.50
C LEU A 49 -6.24 5.70 -16.66
N LYS A 50 -6.78 5.78 -17.88
CA LYS A 50 -8.03 6.52 -18.14
C LYS A 50 -9.19 6.01 -17.30
N LYS A 51 -9.38 4.68 -17.21
CA LYS A 51 -10.42 4.08 -16.37
C LYS A 51 -10.26 4.44 -14.89
N LYS A 52 -9.03 4.51 -14.37
CA LYS A 52 -8.78 4.94 -12.99
C LYS A 52 -9.05 6.43 -12.79
N GLU A 53 -8.72 7.27 -13.76
CA GLU A 53 -9.05 8.70 -13.71
C GLU A 53 -10.56 8.94 -13.74
N GLU A 54 -11.28 8.24 -14.62
CA GLU A 54 -12.75 8.26 -14.66
C GLU A 54 -13.36 7.80 -13.33
N LEU A 55 -12.83 6.73 -12.72
CA LEU A 55 -13.29 6.26 -11.42
C LEU A 55 -13.06 7.31 -10.32
N ILE A 56 -11.92 8.00 -10.34
CA ILE A 56 -11.64 9.10 -9.40
C ILE A 56 -12.66 10.23 -9.59
N GLN A 57 -12.97 10.62 -10.82
CA GLN A 57 -13.98 11.63 -11.11
C GLN A 57 -15.37 11.20 -10.64
N GLN A 58 -15.74 9.92 -10.83
CA GLN A 58 -17.00 9.38 -10.32
C GLN A 58 -17.06 9.48 -8.80
N ILE A 59 -15.98 9.15 -8.09
CA ILE A 59 -15.91 9.27 -6.63
C ILE A 59 -16.05 10.74 -6.19
N GLU A 60 -15.37 11.66 -6.88
CA GLU A 60 -15.44 13.10 -6.59
C GLU A 60 -16.83 13.68 -6.82
N ASN A 61 -17.53 13.24 -7.87
CA ASN A 61 -18.88 13.70 -8.21
C ASN A 61 -19.98 12.99 -7.42
N TYR A 62 -19.72 11.81 -6.84
CA TYR A 62 -20.71 11.09 -6.07
C TYR A 62 -21.05 11.86 -4.79
N SER A 63 -22.31 12.28 -4.65
CA SER A 63 -22.83 12.89 -3.44
C SER A 63 -23.44 11.82 -2.55
N PHE A 64 -23.04 11.81 -1.28
CA PHE A 64 -23.57 10.85 -0.31
C PHE A 64 -24.98 11.23 0.13
N SER A 65 -25.84 10.22 0.26
CA SER A 65 -27.17 10.37 0.84
C SER A 65 -27.08 10.44 2.38
N SER A 66 -28.19 10.71 3.06
CA SER A 66 -28.22 10.67 4.54
C SER A 66 -28.03 9.26 5.12
N ASN A 67 -28.11 8.20 4.30
CA ASN A 67 -27.98 6.82 4.75
C ASN A 67 -26.51 6.35 4.73
N VAL A 68 -25.93 6.20 5.92
CA VAL A 68 -24.53 5.77 6.10
C VAL A 68 -24.25 4.39 5.48
N GLU A 69 -25.21 3.46 5.51
CA GLU A 69 -24.99 2.09 5.05
C GLU A 69 -24.91 2.00 3.52
N GLU A 70 -25.76 2.74 2.81
CA GLU A 70 -25.71 2.86 1.34
C GLU A 70 -24.39 3.49 0.88
N ASN A 71 -23.97 4.56 1.57
CA ASN A 71 -22.71 5.24 1.27
C ASN A 71 -21.50 4.30 1.46
N LEU A 72 -21.51 3.47 2.50
CA LEU A 72 -20.47 2.47 2.74
C LEU A 72 -20.46 1.37 1.68
N ASN A 73 -21.62 0.93 1.21
CA ASN A 73 -21.69 -0.08 0.16
C ASN A 73 -21.17 0.46 -1.18
N LYS A 74 -21.54 1.70 -1.55
CA LYS A 74 -21.00 2.38 -2.74
C LYS A 74 -19.49 2.56 -2.68
N LEU A 75 -18.96 2.85 -1.50
CA LEU A 75 -17.52 2.97 -1.28
C LEU A 75 -16.78 1.64 -1.45
N LYS A 76 -17.38 0.54 -1.01
CA LYS A 76 -16.86 -0.82 -1.26
C LYS A 76 -16.90 -1.18 -2.74
N GLU A 77 -17.94 -0.76 -3.46
CA GLU A 77 -18.02 -0.92 -4.93
C GLU A 77 -16.86 -0.19 -5.61
N PHE A 78 -16.64 1.09 -5.30
CA PHE A 78 -15.51 1.84 -5.84
C PHE A 78 -14.15 1.20 -5.50
N GLN A 79 -13.99 0.66 -4.29
CA GLN A 79 -12.77 -0.06 -3.91
C GLN A 79 -12.59 -1.35 -4.71
N ARG A 80 -13.69 -2.06 -5.02
CA ARG A 80 -13.68 -3.27 -5.84
C ARG A 80 -13.34 -2.94 -7.29
N ASP A 81 -13.92 -1.89 -7.84
CA ASP A 81 -13.66 -1.44 -9.21
C ASP A 81 -12.21 -0.99 -9.36
N TRP A 82 -11.68 -0.25 -8.37
CA TRP A 82 -10.26 0.12 -8.33
C TRP A 82 -9.33 -1.08 -8.30
N ALA A 83 -9.68 -2.14 -7.55
CA ALA A 83 -8.90 -3.37 -7.48
C ALA A 83 -9.05 -4.24 -8.75
N GLY A 84 -10.18 -4.14 -9.44
CA GLY A 84 -10.43 -4.80 -10.71
C GLY A 84 -9.69 -4.17 -11.89
N ILE A 85 -9.47 -2.85 -11.87
CA ILE A 85 -8.67 -2.17 -12.88
C ILE A 85 -7.19 -2.51 -12.65
N GLY A 86 -6.58 -3.15 -13.66
CA GLY A 86 -5.23 -3.69 -13.60
C GLY A 86 -4.11 -2.66 -13.47
N PHE A 87 -2.96 -2.99 -14.05
CA PHE A 87 -1.76 -2.16 -13.95
C PHE A 87 -1.86 -0.88 -14.78
N VAL A 88 -1.18 0.14 -14.29
CA VAL A 88 -1.08 1.51 -14.83
C VAL A 88 0.40 1.76 -15.11
N PRO A 89 0.76 2.67 -16.03
CA PRO A 89 2.15 3.02 -16.28
C PRO A 89 2.86 3.38 -14.96
N ILE A 90 4.07 2.84 -14.79
CA ILE A 90 4.82 2.92 -13.52
C ILE A 90 5.01 4.38 -13.07
N ASP A 91 5.24 5.28 -14.03
CA ASP A 91 5.45 6.71 -13.78
C ASP A 91 4.22 7.39 -13.17
N ALA A 92 3.03 7.02 -13.62
CA ALA A 92 1.76 7.60 -13.16
C ALA A 92 1.12 6.83 -12.00
N LYS A 93 1.65 5.67 -11.63
CA LYS A 93 1.08 4.80 -10.60
C LYS A 93 0.90 5.52 -9.26
N ASN A 94 1.94 6.19 -8.78
CA ASN A 94 1.94 6.82 -7.46
C ASN A 94 1.03 8.05 -7.43
N THR A 95 1.09 8.89 -8.46
CA THR A 95 0.29 10.12 -8.55
C THR A 95 -1.21 9.81 -8.62
N ILE A 96 -1.60 8.80 -9.40
CA ILE A 96 -3.00 8.34 -9.50
C ILE A 96 -3.47 7.72 -8.19
N GLN A 97 -2.61 6.97 -7.50
CA GLN A 97 -2.93 6.39 -6.20
C GLN A 97 -3.13 7.45 -5.11
N GLU A 98 -2.32 8.51 -5.11
CA GLU A 98 -2.47 9.64 -4.19
C GLU A 98 -3.75 10.43 -4.46
N LYS A 99 -4.06 10.74 -5.73
CA LYS A 99 -5.33 11.38 -6.11
C LYS A 99 -6.54 10.58 -5.64
N TYR A 100 -6.55 9.27 -5.88
CA TYR A 100 -7.61 8.38 -5.40
C TYR A 100 -7.76 8.40 -3.88
N ARG A 101 -6.65 8.32 -3.13
CA ARG A 101 -6.67 8.40 -1.67
C ARG A 101 -7.22 9.74 -1.18
N ASN A 102 -6.84 10.83 -1.81
CA ASN A 102 -7.30 12.17 -1.44
C ASN A 102 -8.79 12.35 -1.71
N ALA A 103 -9.27 11.91 -2.89
CA ALA A 103 -10.69 11.91 -3.23
C ALA A 103 -11.51 11.10 -2.21
N LEU A 104 -11.06 9.87 -1.89
CA LEU A 104 -11.71 9.05 -0.87
C LEU A 104 -11.67 9.68 0.52
N ASN A 105 -10.53 10.20 0.97
CA ASN A 105 -10.42 10.80 2.30
C ASN A 105 -11.38 11.98 2.45
N LYS A 106 -11.42 12.89 1.47
CA LYS A 106 -12.38 14.01 1.44
C LYS A 106 -13.83 13.54 1.57
N LYS A 107 -14.15 12.41 0.94
CA LYS A 107 -15.46 11.76 0.98
C LYS A 107 -15.76 11.11 2.34
N PHE A 108 -14.78 10.44 2.94
CA PHE A 108 -14.88 9.90 4.30
C PHE A 108 -15.03 10.99 5.37
N ASP A 109 -14.32 12.11 5.22
CA ASP A 109 -14.37 13.23 6.17
C ASP A 109 -15.75 13.90 6.15
N ALA A 110 -16.38 14.01 4.97
CA ALA A 110 -17.75 14.49 4.83
C ALA A 110 -18.78 13.59 5.55
N LEU A 111 -18.51 12.28 5.61
CA LEU A 111 -19.35 11.31 6.32
C LEU A 111 -19.14 11.31 7.85
N LYS A 112 -18.15 12.06 8.36
CA LYS A 112 -17.73 12.07 9.78
C LYS A 112 -17.75 10.67 10.41
N ILE A 113 -17.20 9.69 9.70
CA ILE A 113 -17.01 8.36 10.29
C ILE A 113 -15.98 8.52 11.38
N ASP A 114 -16.44 8.47 12.63
CA ASP A 114 -15.66 8.45 13.85
C ASP A 114 -14.35 7.65 13.66
N GLU A 115 -13.21 8.24 13.99
CA GLU A 115 -11.87 7.70 13.74
C GLU A 115 -11.76 6.26 14.26
N ASP A 116 -12.42 5.99 15.40
CA ASP A 116 -12.51 4.68 16.03
C ASP A 116 -13.29 3.66 15.20
N LYS A 117 -14.43 4.06 14.62
CA LYS A 117 -15.19 3.20 13.69
C LYS A 117 -14.38 2.91 12.43
N LYS A 118 -13.63 3.90 11.92
CA LYS A 118 -12.73 3.73 10.76
C LYS A 118 -11.60 2.74 11.09
N ASN A 119 -11.03 2.83 12.28
CA ASN A 119 -9.99 1.90 12.76
C ASN A 119 -10.52 0.48 12.96
N ILE A 120 -11.74 0.34 13.51
CA ILE A 120 -12.42 -0.95 13.65
C ILE A 120 -12.72 -1.58 12.29
N ILE A 121 -13.22 -0.81 11.33
CA ILE A 121 -13.50 -1.32 9.96
C ILE A 121 -12.20 -1.78 9.30
N LYS A 122 -11.12 -0.98 9.35
CA LYS A 122 -9.79 -1.35 8.85
C LYS A 122 -9.23 -2.60 9.54
N PHE A 123 -9.50 -2.78 10.83
CA PHE A 123 -9.08 -3.94 11.61
C PHE A 123 -9.87 -5.19 11.20
N ARG A 124 -11.20 -5.10 11.10
CA ARG A 124 -12.07 -6.19 10.64
C ARG A 124 -11.71 -6.64 9.22
N SER A 125 -11.49 -5.71 8.29
CA SER A 125 -11.07 -6.06 6.93
C SER A 125 -9.68 -6.71 6.88
N ARG A 126 -8.75 -6.33 7.79
CA ARG A 126 -7.46 -7.02 7.93
C ARG A 126 -7.63 -8.44 8.46
N LEU A 127 -8.49 -8.64 9.46
CA LEU A 127 -8.80 -9.96 10.00
C LEU A 127 -9.47 -10.87 8.96
N ASP A 128 -10.45 -10.37 8.21
CA ASP A 128 -11.13 -11.13 7.15
C ASP A 128 -10.14 -11.54 6.04
N ASN A 129 -9.28 -10.63 5.59
CA ASN A 129 -8.21 -10.95 4.63
C ASN A 129 -7.19 -11.96 5.16
N MET A 130 -6.93 -11.98 6.47
CA MET A 130 -6.01 -12.93 7.10
C MET A 130 -6.65 -14.31 7.27
N SER A 131 -7.93 -14.35 7.64
CA SER A 131 -8.74 -15.57 7.78
C SER A 131 -8.90 -16.31 6.45
N ARG A 132 -8.97 -15.59 5.33
CA ARG A 132 -9.11 -16.19 3.98
C ARG A 132 -7.86 -16.87 3.41
N LYS A 133 -6.67 -16.73 4.03
CA LYS A 133 -5.45 -17.42 3.58
C LYS A 133 -5.28 -18.73 4.34
N ASN A 134 -4.89 -19.81 3.65
CA ASN A 134 -4.70 -21.19 4.16
C ASN A 134 -3.73 -21.37 5.37
N ASN A 135 -3.19 -20.30 5.93
CA ASN A 135 -2.32 -20.29 7.11
C ASN A 135 -2.85 -19.26 8.15
N SER A 136 -4.18 -19.16 8.24
CA SER A 136 -4.92 -18.15 8.99
C SER A 136 -4.72 -18.25 10.50
N ASP A 137 -4.82 -19.46 11.04
CA ASP A 137 -4.94 -19.68 12.48
C ASP A 137 -3.64 -19.34 13.20
N TYR A 138 -2.50 -19.72 12.63
CA TYR A 138 -1.19 -19.37 13.17
C TYR A 138 -0.95 -17.85 13.18
N LYS A 139 -1.39 -17.13 12.15
CA LYS A 139 -1.20 -15.67 12.07
C LYS A 139 -2.14 -14.91 13.00
N VAL A 140 -3.36 -15.39 13.17
CA VAL A 140 -4.31 -14.81 14.14
C VAL A 140 -3.79 -15.02 15.57
N LEU A 141 -3.24 -16.21 15.88
CA LEU A 141 -2.58 -16.49 17.15
C LEU A 141 -1.37 -15.57 17.39
N GLN A 142 -0.53 -15.35 16.37
CA GLN A 142 0.61 -14.44 16.48
C GLN A 142 0.20 -12.99 16.78
N GLU A 143 -0.87 -12.50 16.15
CA GLU A 143 -1.40 -11.16 16.45
C GLU A 143 -2.00 -11.09 17.86
N ARG A 144 -2.74 -12.11 18.28
CA ARG A 144 -3.21 -12.25 19.67
C ARG A 144 -2.04 -12.16 20.64
N ASP A 145 -0.98 -12.93 20.39
CA ASP A 145 0.19 -12.99 21.28
C ASP A 145 0.95 -11.65 21.30
N ARG A 146 0.99 -10.90 20.20
CA ARG A 146 1.48 -9.51 20.21
C ARG A 146 0.66 -8.62 21.14
N PHE A 147 -0.67 -8.65 21.03
CA PHE A 147 -1.54 -7.83 21.88
C PHE A 147 -1.41 -8.21 23.35
N VAL A 148 -1.34 -9.50 23.67
CA VAL A 148 -1.13 -10.00 25.04
C VAL A 148 0.22 -9.55 25.59
N THR A 149 1.28 -9.62 24.77
CA THR A 149 2.61 -9.14 25.19
C THR A 149 2.61 -7.63 25.43
N ARG A 150 1.91 -6.87 24.57
CA ARG A 150 1.78 -5.42 24.74
C ARG A 150 0.97 -5.06 25.98
N LEU A 151 -0.11 -5.79 26.27
CA LEU A 151 -0.88 -5.64 27.50
C LEU A 151 -0.01 -5.86 28.74
N LYS A 152 0.74 -6.97 28.78
CA LYS A 152 1.68 -7.25 29.87
C LYS A 152 2.74 -6.16 30.04
N GLN A 153 3.26 -5.62 28.94
CA GLN A 153 4.20 -4.51 29.02
C GLN A 153 3.55 -3.26 29.62
N LEU A 154 2.34 -2.92 29.20
CA LEU A 154 1.61 -1.78 29.75
C LEU A 154 1.27 -1.96 31.23
N GLU A 155 0.89 -3.17 31.65
CA GLU A 155 0.68 -3.51 33.07
C GLU A 155 1.98 -3.32 33.87
N ASN A 156 3.11 -3.81 33.37
CA ASN A 156 4.40 -3.62 34.00
C ASN A 156 4.81 -2.14 34.06
N ASP A 157 4.55 -1.39 32.98
CA ASP A 157 4.82 0.04 32.92
C ASP A 157 3.97 0.77 33.98
N ILE A 158 2.67 0.44 34.13
CA ILE A 158 1.80 1.00 35.18
C ILE A 158 2.41 0.76 36.56
N VAL A 159 2.81 -0.47 36.88
CA VAL A 159 3.43 -0.81 38.17
C VAL A 159 4.73 -0.02 38.38
N LEU A 160 5.55 0.12 37.34
CA LEU A 160 6.77 0.94 37.40
C LEU A 160 6.44 2.40 37.68
N TRP A 161 5.45 2.97 36.99
CA TRP A 161 5.01 4.35 37.20
C TRP A 161 4.45 4.53 38.61
N GLU A 162 3.67 3.59 39.14
CA GLU A 162 3.17 3.61 40.52
C GLU A 162 4.31 3.59 41.54
N ASN A 163 5.31 2.71 41.34
CA ASN A 163 6.49 2.65 42.20
C ASN A 163 7.31 3.94 42.13
N ASN A 164 7.51 4.49 40.93
CA ASN A 164 8.23 5.75 40.73
C ASN A 164 7.49 6.92 41.38
N ILE A 165 6.16 7.00 41.24
CA ILE A 165 5.32 8.02 41.88
C ILE A 165 5.45 7.89 43.40
N GLY A 166 5.33 6.68 43.95
CA GLY A 166 5.48 6.43 45.38
C GLY A 166 6.87 6.81 45.91
N PHE A 167 7.93 6.50 45.15
CA PHE A 167 9.31 6.91 45.49
C PHE A 167 9.46 8.44 45.51
N CYS A 168 8.97 9.13 44.48
CA CYS A 168 8.99 10.59 44.42
C CYS A 168 8.16 11.24 45.54
N GLU A 169 7.07 10.60 45.97
CA GLU A 169 6.25 11.09 47.08
C GLU A 169 6.96 10.94 48.43
N ILE A 170 7.64 9.82 48.66
CA ILE A 170 8.48 9.57 49.84
C ILE A 170 9.67 10.54 49.86
N GLU A 171 10.30 10.78 48.71
CA GLU A 171 11.43 11.69 48.60
C GLU A 171 11.02 13.15 48.86
N LYS A 172 9.84 13.59 48.37
CA LYS A 172 9.25 14.88 48.75
C LYS A 172 8.98 15.00 50.24
N ARG A 173 8.44 13.95 50.89
CA ARG A 173 8.23 13.94 52.35
C ARG A 173 9.55 14.05 53.11
N ARG A 174 10.57 13.27 52.72
CA ARG A 174 11.91 13.33 53.33
C ARG A 174 12.59 14.69 53.16
N TYR A 175 12.47 15.29 51.98
CA TYR A 175 12.98 16.63 51.71
C TYR A 175 12.30 17.69 52.58
N ASN A 176 10.98 17.61 52.77
CA ASN A 176 10.23 18.53 53.63
C ASN A 176 10.54 18.31 55.13
N ASP A 177 10.71 17.07 55.58
CA ASP A 177 11.15 16.75 56.95
C ASP A 177 12.54 17.30 57.24
N CYS A 178 13.49 17.18 56.30
CA CYS A 178 14.84 17.73 56.46
C CYS A 178 14.88 19.28 56.45
N ARG A 179 13.85 19.95 55.93
CA ARG A 179 13.79 21.42 55.86
C ARG A 179 13.07 22.05 57.06
N GLY A 180 12.54 21.26 57.98
CA GLY A 180 11.98 21.78 59.23
C GLY A 180 10.72 22.62 59.06
N GLU A 181 9.81 22.26 58.15
CA GLU A 181 8.44 22.77 58.22
C GLU A 181 7.64 21.94 59.24
N THR A 182 8.02 22.06 60.52
CA THR A 182 7.07 21.86 61.61
C THR A 182 6.00 22.94 61.47
N LYS A 183 4.83 22.54 60.94
CA LYS A 183 3.62 23.36 61.04
C LYS A 183 3.31 23.58 62.53
N ASN A 184 3.29 24.85 62.93
CA ASN A 184 2.32 25.31 63.92
C ASN A 184 0.91 25.16 63.36
#